data_AF-F8KVJ2-F1
#
_entry.id   AF-F8KVJ2-F1
#
_cell.length_a   1.000
_cell.length_b   1.000
_cell.length_c   1.000
_cell.angle_alpha   90.00
_cell.angle_beta   90.00
_cell.angle_gamma   90.00
#
_symmetry.space_group_name_H-M   'P 1'
#
loop_
_entity.id
_entity.type
_entity.pdbx_description
1 polymer ?
#
loop_
_entity_poly.entity_id
_entity_poly.type
_entity_poly.pdbx_seq_one_letter_code
_entity_poly.pdbx_strand_id
1 'polypeptide(L)'
;MTTETEPPENSGKLQAKGKYKKGYSGNPRGKPKGARNKSTLAAEALLEGSLEKICKKVEEEALNGNMQAAKMILERFLPPRKDRCIEIDLPSIDKFEDVLDAVGYIVNAVGKGEITPSEGELLARMVESYSKALEAYQFESRLKNLEENLNNRSKHEARK
;
A
#
# COMPACT_ATOMS: atom_id res chain seq x y z
N MET A 1 -37.31 -40.26 -15.64
CA MET A 1 -37.70 -39.63 -14.36
C MET A 1 -36.92 -38.33 -14.25
N THR A 2 -37.57 -37.22 -14.60
CA THR A 2 -37.00 -35.87 -14.59
C THR A 2 -37.01 -35.34 -13.16
N THR A 3 -35.84 -35.05 -12.59
CA THR A 3 -35.73 -34.35 -11.31
C THR A 3 -35.93 -32.86 -11.55
N GLU A 4 -37.10 -32.35 -11.19
CA GLU A 4 -37.41 -30.93 -11.17
C GLU A 4 -36.54 -30.27 -10.09
N THR A 5 -35.59 -29.42 -10.49
CA THR A 5 -34.83 -28.57 -9.58
C THR A 5 -35.70 -27.40 -9.15
N GLU A 6 -36.15 -27.40 -7.90
CA GLU A 6 -36.85 -26.27 -7.30
C GLU A 6 -35.95 -25.01 -7.31
N PRO A 7 -36.49 -23.83 -7.65
CA PRO A 7 -35.71 -22.59 -7.66
C PRO A 7 -35.30 -22.21 -6.21
N PRO A 8 -34.12 -21.58 -6.02
CA PRO A 8 -33.64 -21.25 -4.69
C PRO A 8 -34.62 -20.33 -3.96
N GLU A 9 -34.94 -20.66 -2.72
CA GLU A 9 -35.84 -19.88 -1.87
C GLU A 9 -35.34 -18.44 -1.75
N ASN A 10 -36.04 -17.53 -2.41
CA ASN A 10 -35.80 -16.10 -2.28
C ASN A 10 -36.32 -15.64 -0.91
N SER A 11 -35.41 -15.44 0.04
CA SER A 11 -35.68 -14.94 1.39
C SER A 11 -36.23 -13.49 1.43
N GLY A 12 -36.48 -12.88 0.27
CA GLY A 12 -37.09 -11.56 0.14
C GLY A 12 -38.48 -11.44 0.78
N LYS A 13 -39.26 -12.53 0.89
CA LYS A 13 -40.57 -12.53 1.59
C LYS A 13 -40.45 -12.54 3.12
N LEU A 14 -39.34 -13.04 3.67
CA LEU A 14 -39.07 -13.03 5.12
C LEU A 14 -38.54 -11.66 5.62
N GLN A 15 -38.11 -10.79 4.71
CA GLN A 15 -37.61 -9.44 5.02
C GLN A 15 -38.76 -8.41 5.05
N ALA A 16 -39.83 -8.69 5.80
CA ALA A 16 -41.06 -7.87 5.78
C ALA A 16 -41.01 -6.61 6.67
N LYS A 17 -39.99 -6.43 7.53
CA LYS A 17 -39.84 -5.21 8.36
C LYS A 17 -38.36 -4.88 8.53
N GLY A 18 -37.91 -3.77 7.95
CA GLY A 18 -36.57 -3.20 8.24
C GLY A 18 -35.62 -2.98 7.06
N LYS A 19 -36.11 -2.78 5.82
CA LYS A 19 -35.24 -2.22 4.78
C LYS A 19 -35.01 -0.74 5.09
N TYR A 20 -33.75 -0.33 5.22
CA TYR A 20 -33.45 1.09 5.34
C TYR A 20 -33.89 1.82 4.06
N LYS A 21 -34.33 3.09 4.19
CA LYS A 21 -34.65 3.92 3.00
C LYS A 21 -33.44 3.95 2.07
N LYS A 22 -33.65 3.90 0.75
CA LYS A 22 -32.58 3.99 -0.25
C LYS A 22 -31.75 5.26 0.03
N GLY A 23 -30.44 5.11 0.28
CA GLY A 23 -29.54 6.20 0.66
C GLY A 23 -29.45 6.52 2.16
N TYR A 24 -30.20 5.82 3.02
CA TYR A 24 -30.11 5.91 4.46
C TYR A 24 -29.64 4.57 5.03
N SER A 25 -28.63 4.59 5.88
CA SER A 25 -28.22 3.46 6.72
C SER A 25 -28.60 3.82 8.15
N GLY A 26 -29.19 2.89 8.91
CA GLY A 26 -29.42 3.09 10.35
C GLY A 26 -28.14 3.22 11.17
N ASN A 27 -26.98 2.97 10.54
CA ASN A 27 -25.67 3.26 11.09
C ASN A 27 -24.89 4.17 10.13
N PRO A 28 -25.06 5.51 10.24
CA PRO A 28 -24.40 6.47 9.35
C PRO A 28 -22.87 6.51 9.48
N ARG A 29 -22.31 6.00 10.58
CA ARG A 29 -20.85 5.90 10.80
C ARG A 29 -20.26 4.56 10.34
N GLY A 30 -21.11 3.64 9.86
CA GLY A 30 -20.71 2.30 9.45
C GLY A 30 -20.22 1.43 10.62
N LYS A 31 -19.75 0.22 10.31
CA LYS A 31 -19.18 -0.68 11.31
C LYS A 31 -17.98 0.02 11.97
N PRO A 32 -17.83 -0.02 13.31
CA PRO A 32 -16.70 0.61 13.98
C PRO A 32 -15.37 0.12 13.41
N LYS A 33 -14.44 1.05 13.19
CA LYS A 33 -13.11 0.76 12.63
C LYS A 33 -12.41 -0.28 13.51
N GLY A 34 -11.96 -1.38 12.90
CA GLY A 34 -11.29 -2.49 13.59
C GLY A 34 -12.22 -3.58 14.16
N ALA A 35 -13.54 -3.46 13.99
CA ALA A 35 -14.46 -4.51 14.45
C ALA A 35 -14.30 -5.80 13.64
N ARG A 36 -13.85 -6.88 14.31
CA ARG A 36 -13.75 -8.22 13.71
C ARG A 36 -15.12 -8.77 13.34
N ASN A 37 -15.17 -9.71 12.40
CA ASN A 37 -16.41 -10.37 12.02
C ASN A 37 -16.80 -11.40 13.10
N LYS A 38 -18.09 -11.64 13.33
CA LYS A 38 -18.55 -12.66 14.29
C LYS A 38 -18.02 -14.05 13.92
N SER A 39 -17.93 -14.34 12.62
CA SER A 39 -17.32 -15.57 12.10
C SER A 39 -15.83 -15.67 12.43
N THR A 40 -15.08 -14.56 12.33
CA THR A 40 -13.65 -14.53 12.67
C THR A 40 -13.44 -14.79 14.16
N LEU A 41 -14.24 -14.16 15.03
CA LEU A 41 -14.17 -14.37 16.48
C LEU A 41 -14.53 -15.81 16.87
N ALA A 42 -15.55 -16.40 16.23
CA ALA A 42 -15.91 -17.80 16.46
C ALA A 42 -14.81 -18.76 15.99
N ALA A 43 -14.18 -18.49 14.84
CA ALA A 43 -13.05 -19.28 14.35
C ALA A 43 -11.83 -19.16 15.27
N GLU A 44 -11.49 -17.96 15.73
CA GLU A 44 -10.41 -17.72 16.69
C GLU A 44 -10.65 -18.52 17.99
N ALA A 45 -11.85 -18.45 18.56
CA ALA A 45 -12.21 -19.20 19.77
C ALA A 45 -12.18 -20.72 19.58
N LEU A 46 -12.52 -21.23 18.39
CA LEU A 46 -12.42 -22.66 18.07
C LEU A 46 -10.97 -23.14 17.92
N LEU A 47 -10.08 -22.25 17.47
CA LEU A 47 -8.66 -22.55 17.23
C LEU A 47 -7.78 -22.32 18.47
N GLU A 48 -8.27 -21.53 19.43
CA GLU A 48 -7.60 -21.24 20.69
C GLU A 48 -7.32 -22.55 21.46
N GLY A 49 -6.05 -22.79 21.80
CA GLY A 49 -5.58 -24.03 22.45
C GLY A 49 -5.40 -25.25 21.53
N SER A 50 -5.93 -25.23 20.30
CA SER A 50 -5.71 -26.30 19.30
C SER A 50 -4.66 -25.94 18.26
N LEU A 51 -4.25 -24.66 18.20
CA LEU A 51 -3.32 -24.15 17.19
C LEU A 51 -2.00 -24.93 17.15
N GLU A 52 -1.41 -25.24 18.30
CA GLU A 52 -0.17 -26.03 18.37
C GLU A 52 -0.33 -27.43 17.77
N LYS A 53 -1.47 -28.09 18.04
CA LYS A 53 -1.76 -29.43 17.50
C LYS A 53 -1.96 -29.38 15.99
N ILE A 54 -2.63 -28.34 15.49
CA ILE A 54 -2.82 -28.11 14.06
C ILE A 54 -1.47 -27.88 13.38
N CYS A 55 -0.61 -27.02 13.94
CA CYS A 55 0.72 -26.78 13.39
C CYS A 55 1.56 -28.07 13.31
N LYS A 56 1.60 -28.87 14.37
CA LYS A 56 2.30 -30.17 14.37
C LYS A 56 1.73 -31.12 13.31
N LYS A 57 0.40 -31.19 13.17
CA LYS A 57 -0.21 -32.06 12.17
C LYS A 57 0.11 -31.62 10.74
N VAL A 58 0.12 -30.32 10.47
CA VAL A 58 0.49 -29.77 9.15
C VAL A 58 1.97 -30.04 8.85
N GLU A 59 2.85 -29.97 9.86
CA GLU A 59 4.27 -30.35 9.73
C GLU A 59 4.43 -31.83 9.37
N GLU A 60 3.76 -32.74 10.09
CA GLU A 60 3.78 -34.18 9.78
C GLU A 60 3.30 -34.49 8.36
N GLU A 61 2.18 -33.89 7.94
CA GLU A 61 1.64 -34.07 6.58
C GLU A 61 2.60 -33.52 5.51
N ALA A 62 3.27 -32.39 5.78
CA ALA A 62 4.29 -31.85 4.90
C ALA A 62 5.49 -32.81 4.76
N LEU A 63 5.97 -33.37 5.88
CA LEU A 63 7.06 -34.35 5.89
C LEU A 63 6.69 -35.66 5.19
N ASN A 64 5.42 -36.06 5.22
CA ASN A 64 4.89 -37.23 4.52
C ASN A 64 4.64 -37.00 3.01
N GLY A 65 5.00 -35.82 2.47
CA GLY A 65 4.94 -35.53 1.04
C GLY A 65 3.72 -34.72 0.57
N ASN A 66 2.91 -34.19 1.48
CA ASN A 66 1.84 -33.26 1.10
C ASN A 66 2.42 -31.89 0.71
N MET A 67 2.58 -31.68 -0.60
CA MET A 67 3.14 -30.44 -1.16
C MET A 67 2.33 -29.19 -0.82
N GLN A 68 1.02 -29.31 -0.56
CA GLN A 68 0.19 -28.16 -0.17
C GLN A 68 0.51 -27.73 1.27
N ALA A 69 0.67 -28.68 2.19
CA ALA A 69 1.10 -28.41 3.56
C ALA A 69 2.52 -27.81 3.59
N ALA A 70 3.44 -28.39 2.83
CA ALA A 70 4.80 -27.85 2.68
C ALA A 70 4.80 -26.41 2.15
N LYS A 71 3.99 -26.13 1.11
CA LYS A 71 3.83 -24.78 0.57
C LYS A 71 3.31 -23.79 1.61
N MET A 72 2.29 -24.14 2.39
CA MET A 72 1.75 -23.25 3.45
C MET A 72 2.81 -22.89 4.49
N ILE A 73 3.62 -23.87 4.91
CA ILE A 73 4.71 -23.65 5.87
C ILE A 73 5.77 -22.73 5.24
N LEU A 74 6.23 -23.04 4.03
CA LEU A 74 7.27 -22.29 3.34
C LEU A 74 6.86 -20.84 3.04
N GLU A 75 5.63 -20.59 2.57
CA GLU A 75 5.16 -19.23 2.31
C GLU A 75 5.07 -18.38 3.58
N ARG A 76 4.84 -19.01 4.74
CA ARG A 76 4.75 -18.31 6.02
C ARG A 76 6.11 -18.04 6.66
N PHE A 77 7.05 -19.00 6.58
CA PHE A 77 8.39 -18.92 7.18
C PHE A 77 9.43 -18.31 6.25
N LEU A 78 9.36 -18.61 4.96
CA LEU A 78 10.22 -18.11 3.89
C LEU A 78 9.34 -17.36 2.87
N PRO A 79 8.64 -16.29 3.28
CA PRO A 79 7.87 -15.50 2.34
C PRO A 79 8.82 -15.02 1.23
N PRO A 80 8.35 -14.97 -0.03
CA PRO A 80 9.16 -14.43 -1.12
C PRO A 80 9.63 -13.03 -0.71
N ARG A 81 10.96 -12.85 -0.73
CA ARG A 81 11.58 -11.56 -0.38
C ARG A 81 11.01 -10.51 -1.32
N LYS A 82 10.17 -9.63 -0.79
CA LYS A 82 9.50 -8.60 -1.58
C LYS A 82 10.53 -7.64 -2.17
N ASP A 83 11.45 -7.18 -1.34
CA ASP A 83 12.55 -6.30 -1.74
C ASP A 83 13.77 -6.61 -0.87
N ARG A 84 14.96 -6.51 -1.45
CA ARG A 84 16.25 -6.62 -0.75
C ARG A 84 16.78 -5.20 -0.50
N CYS A 85 17.43 -4.98 0.65
CA CYS A 85 18.24 -3.77 0.82
C CYS A 85 19.40 -3.79 -0.18
N ILE A 86 19.42 -2.78 -1.04
CA ILE A 86 20.50 -2.49 -1.99
C ILE A 86 21.35 -1.38 -1.40
N GLU A 87 22.68 -1.58 -1.40
CA GLU A 87 23.64 -0.53 -1.09
C GLU A 87 23.94 0.22 -2.38
N ILE A 88 23.53 1.48 -2.43
CA ILE A 88 23.77 2.34 -3.58
C ILE A 88 24.10 3.74 -3.07
N ASP A 89 25.28 4.24 -3.43
CA ASP A 89 25.70 5.61 -3.13
C ASP A 89 25.10 6.55 -4.18
N LEU A 90 23.84 6.91 -4.00
CA LEU A 90 23.20 7.95 -4.80
C LEU A 90 23.88 9.30 -4.52
N PRO A 91 24.18 10.09 -5.56
CA PRO A 91 24.68 11.45 -5.38
C PRO A 91 23.65 12.32 -4.63
N SER A 92 24.13 13.29 -3.86
CA SER A 92 23.27 14.29 -3.21
C SER A 92 22.52 15.09 -4.27
N ILE A 93 21.24 15.37 -4.03
CA ILE A 93 20.41 16.17 -4.93
C ILE A 93 20.09 17.46 -4.18
N ASP A 94 20.87 18.51 -4.42
CA ASP A 94 20.67 19.83 -3.82
C ASP A 94 20.08 20.82 -4.83
N LYS A 95 20.35 20.61 -6.12
CA LYS A 95 19.92 21.44 -7.24
C LYS A 95 19.28 20.60 -8.34
N PHE A 96 18.62 21.29 -9.27
CA PHE A 96 18.03 20.65 -10.46
C PHE A 96 19.04 19.94 -11.35
N GLU A 97 20.23 20.51 -11.47
CA GLU A 97 21.30 19.93 -12.30
C GLU A 97 21.72 18.55 -11.77
N ASP A 98 21.73 18.38 -10.45
CA ASP A 98 22.10 17.14 -9.77
C ASP A 98 21.09 16.00 -10.01
N VAL A 99 19.85 16.32 -10.39
CA VAL A 99 18.82 15.31 -10.72
C VAL A 99 19.25 14.49 -11.94
N LEU A 100 19.88 15.13 -12.93
CA LEU A 100 20.34 14.44 -14.13
C LEU A 100 21.49 13.49 -13.80
N ASP A 101 22.41 13.90 -12.92
CA ASP A 101 23.52 13.08 -12.46
C ASP A 101 23.02 11.86 -11.67
N ALA A 102 22.02 12.04 -10.79
CA ALA A 102 21.38 10.96 -10.07
C ALA A 102 20.71 9.94 -11.00
N VAL A 103 19.95 10.40 -12.00
CA VAL A 103 19.31 9.51 -12.99
C VAL A 103 20.37 8.80 -13.84
N GLY A 104 21.41 9.50 -14.29
CA GLY A 104 22.53 8.91 -15.03
C GLY A 104 23.26 7.83 -14.23
N TYR A 105 23.45 8.06 -12.92
CA TYR A 105 24.02 7.07 -12.02
C TYR A 105 23.15 5.80 -11.94
N ILE A 106 21.83 5.94 -11.77
CA ILE A 106 20.89 4.81 -11.74
C ILE A 106 20.95 4.02 -13.05
N VAL A 107 20.92 4.69 -14.21
CA VAL A 107 20.98 4.02 -15.52
C VAL A 107 22.28 3.24 -15.69
N ASN A 108 23.41 3.81 -15.26
CA ASN A 108 24.70 3.12 -15.31
C ASN A 108 24.75 1.91 -14.36
N ALA A 109 24.19 2.03 -13.16
CA ALA A 109 24.13 0.93 -12.20
C ALA A 109 23.28 -0.24 -12.73
N VAL A 110 22.16 0.04 -13.40
CA VAL A 110 21.36 -0.98 -14.11
C VAL A 110 22.16 -1.58 -15.27
N GLY A 111 22.82 -0.76 -16.07
CA GLY A 111 23.62 -1.23 -17.22
C GLY A 111 24.80 -2.13 -16.84
N LYS A 112 25.39 -1.91 -15.67
CA LYS A 112 26.45 -2.76 -15.09
C LYS A 112 25.93 -4.01 -14.39
N GLY A 113 24.62 -4.10 -14.14
CA GLY A 113 24.01 -5.19 -13.38
C GLY A 113 24.25 -5.14 -11.87
N GLU A 114 24.62 -3.97 -11.33
CA GLU A 114 24.76 -3.75 -9.88
C GLU A 114 23.38 -3.73 -9.20
N ILE A 115 22.38 -3.20 -9.91
CA ILE A 115 20.97 -3.22 -9.52
C ILE A 115 20.11 -3.81 -10.65
N THR A 116 18.96 -4.36 -10.28
CA THR A 116 17.99 -4.87 -11.25
C THR A 116 17.22 -3.73 -11.94
N PRO A 117 16.68 -3.94 -13.15
CA PRO A 117 15.84 -2.94 -13.82
C PRO A 117 14.62 -2.51 -12.99
N SER A 118 14.02 -3.43 -12.23
CA SER A 118 12.88 -3.14 -11.34
C SER A 118 13.29 -2.24 -10.17
N GLU A 119 14.46 -2.47 -9.57
CA GLU A 119 15.02 -1.59 -8.53
C GLU A 119 15.36 -0.21 -9.11
N GLY A 120 15.96 -0.16 -10.31
CA GLY A 120 16.25 1.08 -11.02
C GLY A 120 15.01 1.92 -11.30
N GLU A 121 13.91 1.29 -11.73
CA GLU A 121 12.63 1.98 -11.93
C GLU A 121 12.09 2.57 -10.62
N LEU A 122 12.17 1.83 -9.52
CA LEU A 122 11.73 2.29 -8.21
C LEU A 122 12.55 3.51 -7.74
N LEU A 123 13.87 3.46 -7.90
CA LEU A 123 14.78 4.56 -7.58
C LEU A 123 14.50 5.79 -8.45
N ALA A 124 14.31 5.62 -9.76
CA ALA A 124 13.99 6.71 -10.66
C ALA A 124 12.70 7.45 -10.26
N ARG A 125 11.66 6.70 -9.83
CA ARG A 125 10.41 7.32 -9.31
C ARG A 125 10.64 8.11 -8.02
N MET A 126 11.53 7.65 -7.14
CA MET A 126 11.88 8.40 -5.92
C MET A 126 12.57 9.72 -6.27
N VAL A 127 13.53 9.68 -7.21
CA VAL A 127 14.22 10.89 -7.71
C VAL A 127 13.23 11.85 -8.37
N GLU A 128 12.29 11.35 -9.18
CA GLU A 128 11.24 12.18 -9.79
C GLU A 128 10.35 12.86 -8.74
N SER A 129 9.94 12.13 -7.71
CA SER A 129 9.14 12.69 -6.61
C SER A 129 9.90 13.75 -5.84
N TYR A 130 11.20 13.55 -5.62
CA TYR A 130 12.06 14.53 -4.96
C TYR A 130 12.21 15.80 -5.81
N SER A 131 12.46 15.66 -7.12
CA SER A 131 12.56 16.78 -8.06
C SER A 131 11.31 17.66 -8.04
N LYS A 132 10.12 17.05 -8.06
CA LYS A 132 8.84 17.77 -7.97
C LYS A 132 8.69 18.56 -6.66
N ALA A 133 9.14 18.00 -5.54
CA ALA A 133 9.12 18.70 -4.26
C ALA A 133 10.09 19.90 -4.24
N LEU A 134 11.26 19.74 -4.85
CA LEU A 134 12.27 20.79 -4.99
C LEU A 134 11.77 21.93 -5.90
N GLU A 135 11.04 21.60 -6.97
CA GLU A 135 10.38 22.60 -7.85
C GLU A 135 9.38 23.43 -7.08
N ALA A 136 8.50 22.76 -6.33
CA ALA A 136 7.49 23.44 -5.52
C ALA A 136 8.13 24.39 -4.51
N TYR A 137 9.20 23.96 -3.83
CA TYR A 137 9.94 24.80 -2.88
C TYR A 137 10.59 26.02 -3.54
N GLN A 138 11.19 25.86 -4.71
CA GLN A 138 11.79 26.98 -5.44
C GLN A 138 10.73 27.97 -5.94
N PHE A 139 9.59 27.49 -6.44
CA PHE A 139 8.49 28.36 -6.85
C PHE A 139 7.92 29.14 -5.66
N GLU A 140 7.71 28.50 -4.51
CA GLU A 140 7.27 29.17 -3.29
C GLU A 140 8.24 30.27 -2.85
N SER A 141 9.54 29.96 -2.88
CA SER A 141 10.60 30.92 -2.50
C SER A 141 10.64 32.14 -3.44
N ARG A 142 10.50 31.91 -4.76
CA ARG A 142 10.46 33.00 -5.75
C ARG A 142 9.18 33.84 -5.62
N LEU A 143 8.03 33.23 -5.34
CA LEU A 143 6.78 33.93 -5.10
C LEU A 143 6.87 34.83 -3.87
N LYS A 144 7.37 34.32 -2.74
CA LYS A 144 7.60 35.14 -1.52
C LYS A 144 8.48 36.35 -1.80
N ASN A 145 9.61 36.15 -2.49
CA ASN A 145 10.51 37.26 -2.85
C ASN A 145 9.81 38.31 -3.73
N LEU A 146 8.96 37.90 -4.66
CA LEU A 146 8.19 38.83 -5.50
C LEU A 146 7.13 39.59 -4.69
N GLU A 147 6.40 38.91 -3.81
CA GLU A 147 5.40 39.51 -2.93
C GLU A 147 6.01 40.52 -1.96
N GLU A 148 7.17 40.21 -1.37
CA GLU A 148 7.91 41.15 -0.53
C GLU A 148 8.37 42.38 -1.31
N ASN A 149 8.91 42.19 -2.51
CA ASN A 149 9.33 43.30 -3.36
C ASN A 149 8.16 44.20 -3.77
N LEU A 150 7.00 43.63 -4.08
CA LEU A 150 5.77 44.38 -4.38
C LEU A 150 5.28 45.16 -3.17
N ASN A 151 5.26 44.54 -1.99
CA ASN A 151 4.90 45.22 -0.73
C ASN A 151 5.88 46.34 -0.36
N ASN A 152 7.15 46.19 -0.66
CA ASN A 152 8.14 47.22 -0.41
C ASN A 152 7.98 48.41 -1.38
N ARG A 153 7.65 48.15 -2.65
CA ARG A 153 7.35 49.21 -3.64
C ARG A 153 6.08 49.99 -3.27
N SER A 154 4.99 49.31 -2.91
CA SER A 154 3.74 49.99 -2.53
C SER A 154 3.90 50.86 -1.27
N LYS A 155 4.68 50.40 -0.28
CA LYS A 155 5.05 51.22 0.88
C LYS A 155 5.90 52.44 0.53
N HIS A 156 6.73 52.36 -0.52
CA HIS A 156 7.57 53.46 -0.95
C HIS A 156 6.80 54.52 -1.73
N GLU A 157 5.77 54.11 -2.48
CA GLU A 157 4.84 54.99 -3.19
C GLU A 157 3.85 55.67 -2.23
N ALA A 158 3.34 54.95 -1.22
CA ALA A 158 2.42 55.52 -0.22
C ALA A 158 3.08 56.52 0.77
N ARG A 159 4.41 56.60 0.79
CA ARG A 159 5.20 57.53 1.62
C ARG A 159 5.62 58.80 0.89
N LYS A 160 5.32 58.91 -0.40
CA LYS A 160 5.65 60.06 -1.25
C LYS A 160 4.44 60.98 -1.42
#